data_AF-A0A259CQ42-F1
#
_entry.id   AF-A0A259CQ42-F1
#
_cell.length_a   1.000
_cell.length_b   1.000
_cell.length_c   1.000
_cell.angle_alpha   90.00
_cell.angle_beta   90.00
_cell.angle_gamma   90.00
#
_symmetry.space_group_name_H-M   'P 1'
#
loop_
_entity.id
_entity.type
_entity.pdbx_description
1 polymer ?
#
loop_
_entity_poly.entity_id
_entity_poly.type
_entity_poly.pdbx_seq_one_letter_code
_entity_poly.pdbx_strand_id
1 'polypeptide(L)'
;MRFTSFFSALIVLGAASLSAGEFTLHSTELSGQLTKTQEFSGFGCTGGNISPSLMWHNAPKETKSFAITVYDPDAPTGSGWWHWVVFNIPSTVTALPSDFGNIAKAQTIPAMQSITDYGKAGFGGACPPKGDKPHRYMFTVHALDVDHLDLDAKASPALVGYMLGMHSLGKATLVSYYGR
;
A
#
# COMPACT_ATOMS: atom_id res chain seq x y z
N MET A 1 61.93 -46.19 2.33
CA MET A 1 60.79 -45.64 1.55
C MET A 1 59.67 -45.36 2.54
N ARG A 2 59.44 -44.10 2.92
CA ARG A 2 58.33 -43.69 3.82
C ARG A 2 57.26 -43.03 2.95
N PHE A 3 56.08 -43.63 2.87
CA PHE A 3 54.92 -43.04 2.19
C PHE A 3 54.12 -42.23 3.21
N THR A 4 54.17 -40.91 3.11
CA THR A 4 53.27 -39.99 3.82
C THR A 4 51.98 -39.86 3.03
N SER A 5 50.87 -40.36 3.58
CA SER A 5 49.54 -40.23 3.01
C SER A 5 48.93 -38.89 3.42
N PHE A 6 48.73 -37.98 2.47
CA PHE A 6 47.99 -36.74 2.69
C PHE A 6 46.49 -37.01 2.50
N PHE A 7 45.71 -36.91 3.57
CA PHE A 7 44.25 -36.83 3.49
C PHE A 7 43.86 -35.37 3.22
N SER A 8 43.33 -35.10 2.03
CA SER A 8 42.74 -33.79 1.71
C SER A 8 41.28 -33.79 2.18
N ALA A 9 40.98 -32.99 3.20
CA ALA A 9 39.62 -32.80 3.68
C ALA A 9 38.90 -31.79 2.77
N LEU A 10 37.93 -32.27 1.99
CA LEU A 10 37.08 -31.43 1.16
C LEU A 10 36.02 -30.76 2.06
N ILE A 11 36.20 -29.47 2.36
CA ILE A 11 35.20 -28.68 3.08
C ILE A 11 34.14 -28.24 2.07
N VAL A 12 32.95 -28.85 2.14
CA VAL A 12 31.77 -28.39 1.39
C VAL A 12 31.16 -27.22 2.16
N LEU A 13 31.40 -26.00 1.68
CA LEU A 13 30.65 -24.83 2.14
C LEU A 13 29.22 -24.89 1.56
N GLY A 14 28.27 -25.32 2.38
CA GLY A 14 26.84 -25.15 2.07
C GLY A 14 26.47 -23.67 2.17
N ALA A 15 26.19 -23.04 1.04
CA ALA A 15 25.59 -21.70 1.03
C ALA A 15 24.14 -21.82 1.52
N ALA A 16 23.89 -21.42 2.76
CA ALA A 16 22.53 -21.23 3.24
C ALA A 16 21.96 -19.98 2.55
N SER A 17 21.05 -20.17 1.61
CA SER A 17 20.26 -19.08 1.04
C SER A 17 19.35 -18.54 2.15
N LEU A 18 19.67 -17.35 2.67
CA LEU A 18 18.72 -16.57 3.46
C LEU A 18 17.54 -16.22 2.54
N SER A 19 16.39 -16.87 2.74
CA SER A 19 15.14 -16.44 2.11
C SER A 19 14.84 -15.04 2.62
N ALA A 20 14.82 -14.05 1.72
CA ALA A 20 14.14 -12.79 2.02
C ALA A 20 12.67 -13.13 2.35
N GLY A 21 12.13 -12.52 3.41
CA GLY A 21 10.73 -12.68 3.76
C GLY A 21 9.81 -12.16 2.66
N GLU A 22 8.57 -12.62 2.63
CA GLU A 22 7.55 -12.09 1.72
C GLU A 22 7.30 -10.60 2.03
N PHE A 23 7.08 -9.78 1.00
CA PHE A 23 6.70 -8.38 1.16
C PHE A 23 5.30 -8.30 1.78
N THR A 24 5.18 -7.72 2.97
CA THR A 24 3.91 -7.70 3.71
C THR A 24 3.41 -6.29 4.01
N LEU A 25 2.10 -6.18 4.22
CA LEU A 25 1.40 -4.97 4.66
C LEU A 25 0.52 -5.30 5.87
N HIS A 26 0.61 -4.48 6.90
CA HIS A 26 -0.10 -4.61 8.16
C HIS A 26 -0.68 -3.27 8.61
N SER A 27 -1.69 -3.35 9.47
CA SER A 27 -2.26 -2.21 10.18
C SER A 27 -2.70 -2.66 11.56
N THR A 28 -2.47 -1.83 12.59
CA THR A 28 -2.99 -2.09 13.94
C THR A 28 -4.45 -1.66 14.09
N GLU A 29 -4.97 -0.91 13.12
CA GLU A 29 -6.34 -0.35 13.12
C GLU A 29 -7.31 -1.16 12.27
N LEU A 30 -6.80 -2.10 11.45
CA LEU A 30 -7.62 -2.93 10.56
C LEU A 30 -7.55 -4.40 10.99
N SER A 31 -8.68 -4.93 11.47
CA SER A 31 -8.83 -6.35 11.85
C SER A 31 -9.77 -7.08 10.90
N GLY A 32 -9.62 -6.84 9.59
CA GLY A 32 -10.47 -7.40 8.53
C GLY A 32 -11.75 -6.61 8.27
N GLN A 33 -12.09 -5.62 9.10
CA GLN A 33 -13.22 -4.73 8.88
C GLN A 33 -12.81 -3.28 9.07
N LEU A 34 -13.42 -2.39 8.30
CA LEU A 34 -13.40 -0.96 8.58
C LEU A 34 -14.41 -0.64 9.68
N THR A 35 -14.16 0.45 10.40
CA THR A 35 -15.07 0.94 11.43
C THR A 35 -15.60 2.33 11.05
N LYS A 36 -16.42 2.93 11.92
CA LYS A 36 -16.84 4.34 11.77
C LYS A 36 -15.66 5.31 11.65
N THR A 37 -14.48 4.96 12.14
CA THR A 37 -13.26 5.77 11.99
C THR A 37 -12.87 5.94 10.52
N GLN A 38 -12.94 4.86 9.73
CA GLN A 38 -12.62 4.85 8.30
C GLN A 38 -13.84 5.05 7.40
N GLU A 39 -15.05 5.22 7.94
CA GLU A 39 -16.22 5.59 7.14
C GLU A 39 -16.08 7.05 6.65
N PHE A 40 -16.53 7.32 5.43
CA PHE A 40 -16.54 8.67 4.85
C PHE A 40 -17.45 9.61 5.65
N SER A 41 -17.13 10.91 5.61
CA SER A 41 -17.94 11.98 6.20
C SER A 41 -18.59 12.80 5.08
N GLY A 42 -19.66 12.26 4.50
CA GLY A 42 -20.31 12.80 3.31
C GLY A 42 -21.17 11.74 2.61
N PHE A 43 -21.95 12.15 1.61
CA PHE A 43 -22.80 11.25 0.80
C PHE A 43 -23.77 10.39 1.65
N GLY A 44 -24.22 10.93 2.78
CA GLY A 44 -25.09 10.24 3.73
C GLY A 44 -24.37 9.24 4.65
N CYS A 45 -23.05 9.22 4.66
CA CYS A 45 -22.21 8.61 5.70
C CYS A 45 -21.71 9.68 6.68
N THR A 46 -21.37 9.28 7.91
CA THR A 46 -21.11 10.19 9.04
C THR A 46 -19.88 9.74 9.84
N GLY A 47 -18.90 9.17 9.15
CA GLY A 47 -17.71 8.61 9.76
C GLY A 47 -16.66 9.66 10.08
N GLY A 48 -15.55 9.19 10.66
CA GLY A 48 -14.39 10.01 10.97
C GLY A 48 -13.58 10.41 9.73
N ASN A 49 -13.70 9.66 8.63
CA ASN A 49 -12.90 9.81 7.42
C ASN A 49 -11.38 9.81 7.68
N ILE A 50 -10.93 8.95 8.59
CA ILE A 50 -9.53 8.87 9.02
C ILE A 50 -8.87 7.68 8.32
N SER A 51 -7.79 7.92 7.57
CA SER A 51 -6.99 6.82 6.98
C SER A 51 -6.34 6.00 8.09
N PRO A 52 -6.33 4.66 8.03
CA PRO A 52 -5.68 3.84 9.04
C PRO A 52 -4.16 3.97 8.98
N SER A 53 -3.46 3.67 10.07
CA SER A 53 -2.02 3.41 10.00
C SER A 53 -1.73 2.21 9.09
N LEU A 54 -0.63 2.29 8.34
CA LEU A 54 -0.17 1.23 7.43
C LEU A 54 1.32 1.02 7.68
N MET A 55 1.76 -0.24 7.78
CA MET A 55 3.15 -0.61 8.02
C MET A 55 3.53 -1.77 7.11
N TRP A 56 4.69 -1.69 6.45
CA TRP A 56 5.14 -2.74 5.54
C TRP A 56 6.57 -3.20 5.84
N HIS A 57 6.85 -4.46 5.53
CA HIS A 57 8.12 -5.12 5.83
C HIS A 57 8.59 -5.96 4.65
N ASN A 58 9.91 -6.16 4.55
CA ASN A 58 10.54 -6.99 3.52
C ASN A 58 10.24 -6.54 2.08
N ALA A 59 10.26 -5.23 1.84
CA ALA A 59 10.22 -4.71 0.47
C ALA A 59 11.40 -5.27 -0.35
N PRO A 60 11.23 -5.49 -1.67
CA PRO A 60 12.33 -5.85 -2.57
C PRO A 60 13.54 -4.92 -2.38
N LYS A 61 14.76 -5.48 -2.44
CA LYS A 61 15.99 -4.73 -2.13
C LYS A 61 16.21 -3.54 -3.07
N GLU A 62 15.72 -3.65 -4.29
CA GLU A 62 15.83 -2.66 -5.36
C GLU A 62 14.81 -1.51 -5.24
N THR A 63 13.97 -1.52 -4.18
CA THR A 63 12.94 -0.49 -3.97
C THR A 63 13.56 0.90 -3.79
N LYS A 64 13.11 1.85 -4.61
CA LYS A 64 13.54 3.25 -4.55
C LYS A 64 12.47 4.19 -4.01
N SER A 65 11.19 3.84 -4.19
CA SER A 65 10.06 4.53 -3.58
C SER A 65 8.89 3.58 -3.33
N PHE A 66 7.90 4.05 -2.57
CA PHE A 66 6.63 3.35 -2.38
C PHE A 66 5.44 4.16 -2.90
N ALA A 67 4.36 3.45 -3.17
CA ALA A 67 3.03 4.01 -3.38
C ALA A 67 1.98 3.25 -2.57
N ILE A 68 0.93 3.95 -2.15
CA ILE A 68 -0.26 3.38 -1.50
C ILE A 68 -1.47 3.64 -2.39
N THR A 69 -2.30 2.61 -2.53
CA THR A 69 -3.62 2.74 -3.16
C THR A 69 -4.68 2.12 -2.27
N VAL A 70 -5.87 2.70 -2.24
CA VAL A 70 -7.07 2.11 -1.63
C VAL A 70 -8.16 2.08 -2.69
N TYR A 71 -8.64 0.87 -2.98
CA TYR A 71 -9.60 0.64 -4.06
C TYR A 71 -10.74 -0.26 -3.60
N ASP A 72 -11.96 0.11 -3.97
CA ASP A 72 -13.18 -0.66 -3.80
C ASP A 72 -13.60 -1.25 -5.16
N PRO A 73 -13.33 -2.54 -5.43
CA PRO A 73 -13.77 -3.18 -6.67
C PRO A 73 -15.27 -3.49 -6.71
N ASP A 74 -15.98 -3.39 -5.58
CA ASP A 74 -17.40 -3.74 -5.46
C ASP A 74 -18.33 -2.53 -5.68
N ALA A 75 -17.78 -1.30 -5.72
CA ALA A 75 -18.54 -0.10 -6.04
C ALA A 75 -19.22 -0.19 -7.43
N PRO A 76 -20.54 0.08 -7.54
CA PRO A 76 -21.33 -0.17 -8.74
C PRO A 76 -21.21 0.96 -9.79
N THR A 77 -19.99 1.22 -10.25
CA THR A 77 -19.67 2.32 -11.19
C THR A 77 -19.21 1.83 -12.57
N GLY A 78 -18.94 0.52 -12.71
CA GLY A 78 -18.25 -0.05 -13.88
C GLY A 78 -16.72 0.01 -13.80
N SER A 79 -16.16 0.77 -12.85
CA SER A 79 -14.71 0.94 -12.66
C SER A 79 -14.27 0.81 -11.20
N GLY A 80 -15.14 0.37 -10.30
CA GLY A 80 -14.92 0.42 -8.85
C GLY A 80 -14.80 1.86 -8.33
N TRP A 81 -14.13 2.03 -7.19
CA TRP A 81 -13.92 3.34 -6.58
C TRP A 81 -12.52 3.47 -5.97
N TRP A 82 -11.78 4.49 -6.38
CA TRP A 82 -10.50 4.85 -5.79
C TRP A 82 -10.73 5.74 -4.57
N HIS A 83 -10.35 5.23 -3.41
CA HIS A 83 -10.51 5.86 -2.11
C HIS A 83 -9.26 6.63 -1.66
N TRP A 84 -8.08 6.23 -2.15
CA TRP A 84 -6.83 6.89 -1.81
C TRP A 84 -5.73 6.54 -2.80
N VAL A 85 -4.91 7.52 -3.16
CA VAL A 85 -3.73 7.35 -4.02
C VAL A 85 -2.60 8.21 -3.47
N VAL A 86 -1.49 7.55 -3.11
CA VAL A 86 -0.27 8.17 -2.60
C VAL A 86 0.92 7.61 -3.36
N PHE A 87 1.86 8.44 -3.78
CA PHE A 87 3.07 7.99 -4.47
C PHE A 87 4.27 8.87 -4.12
N ASN A 88 5.45 8.45 -4.58
CA ASN A 88 6.74 9.07 -4.27
C ASN A 88 7.04 9.07 -2.76
N ILE A 89 6.56 8.06 -2.03
CA ILE A 89 6.93 7.85 -0.63
C ILE A 89 8.40 7.40 -0.62
N PRO A 90 9.31 8.04 0.13
CA PRO A 90 10.72 7.64 0.15
C PRO A 90 10.91 6.18 0.58
N SER A 91 11.88 5.49 -0.02
CA SER A 91 12.20 4.08 0.33
C SER A 91 12.63 3.86 1.79
N THR A 92 13.04 4.91 2.49
CA THR A 92 13.37 4.86 3.92
C THR A 92 12.14 4.82 4.83
N VAL A 93 10.95 5.13 4.29
CA VAL A 93 9.69 5.08 5.02
C VAL A 93 9.09 3.68 4.91
N THR A 94 8.77 3.08 6.06
CA THR A 94 8.14 1.75 6.15
C THR A 94 6.76 1.78 6.80
N ALA A 95 6.25 2.98 7.10
CA ALA A 95 4.93 3.17 7.68
C ALA A 95 4.33 4.54 7.36
N LEU A 96 3.01 4.59 7.23
CA LEU A 96 2.22 5.82 7.27
C LEU A 96 1.42 5.85 8.58
N PRO A 97 1.41 6.98 9.31
CA PRO A 97 0.63 7.11 10.52
C PRO A 97 -0.87 7.16 10.20
N SER A 98 -1.70 6.91 11.21
CA SER A 98 -3.14 7.20 11.13
C SER A 98 -3.37 8.66 10.74
N ASP A 99 -4.41 8.90 9.96
CA ASP A 99 -4.79 10.21 9.41
C ASP A 99 -3.78 10.87 8.44
N PHE A 100 -2.77 10.14 7.93
CA PHE A 100 -1.86 10.65 6.90
C PHE A 100 -2.61 11.13 5.62
N GLY A 101 -3.76 10.53 5.32
CA GLY A 101 -4.61 10.90 4.19
C GLY A 101 -5.30 12.26 4.31
N ASN A 102 -5.18 12.93 5.45
CA ASN A 102 -5.77 14.24 5.68
C ASN A 102 -4.86 15.36 5.16
N ILE A 103 -5.13 15.83 3.95
CA ILE A 103 -4.34 16.88 3.28
C ILE A 103 -4.46 18.26 3.93
N ALA A 104 -5.41 18.47 4.87
CA ALA A 104 -5.50 19.71 5.63
C ALA A 104 -4.48 19.77 6.79
N LYS A 105 -3.87 18.64 7.14
CA LYS A 105 -2.81 18.55 8.15
C LYS A 105 -1.44 18.63 7.49
N ALA A 106 -0.50 19.28 8.15
CA ALA A 106 0.89 19.28 7.73
C ALA A 106 1.44 17.85 7.76
N GLN A 107 1.99 17.40 6.64
CA GLN A 107 2.57 16.07 6.50
C GLN A 107 4.09 16.15 6.65
N THR A 108 4.66 15.22 7.41
CA THR A 108 6.12 15.14 7.64
C THR A 108 6.82 14.23 6.64
N ILE A 109 6.07 13.35 5.99
CA ILE A 109 6.59 12.45 4.96
C ILE A 109 6.41 13.13 3.59
N PRO A 110 7.48 13.31 2.80
CA PRO A 110 7.40 13.96 1.50
C PRO A 110 6.84 12.98 0.47
N ALA A 111 5.52 12.87 0.40
CA ALA A 111 4.80 12.05 -0.57
C ALA A 111 3.71 12.86 -1.26
N MET A 112 3.36 12.48 -2.49
CA MET A 112 2.28 13.10 -3.27
C MET A 112 0.97 12.35 -3.00
N GLN A 113 -0.12 13.08 -2.80
CA GLN A 113 -1.48 12.52 -2.79
C GLN A 113 -2.24 13.12 -3.97
N SER A 114 -2.70 12.29 -4.90
CA SER A 114 -3.46 12.77 -6.06
C SER A 114 -4.96 12.61 -5.90
N ILE A 115 -5.71 13.15 -6.86
CA ILE A 115 -7.16 13.06 -6.91
C ILE A 115 -7.65 11.61 -6.86
N THR A 116 -8.82 11.45 -6.24
CA THR A 116 -9.57 10.20 -6.10
C THR A 116 -10.93 10.32 -6.80
N ASP A 117 -11.75 9.26 -6.77
CA ASP A 117 -13.10 9.31 -7.34
C ASP A 117 -14.06 10.21 -6.53
N TYR A 118 -13.64 10.68 -5.35
CA TYR A 118 -14.31 11.78 -4.64
C TYR A 118 -14.04 13.16 -5.26
N GLY A 119 -13.25 13.25 -6.33
CA GLY A 119 -12.91 14.49 -7.02
C GLY A 119 -11.90 15.37 -6.28
N LYS A 120 -11.24 14.84 -5.24
CA LYS A 120 -10.23 15.55 -4.43
C LYS A 120 -9.10 14.62 -4.02
N ALA A 121 -7.95 15.22 -3.70
CA ALA A 121 -6.82 14.50 -3.13
C ALA A 121 -7.06 14.14 -1.65
N GLY A 122 -6.33 13.14 -1.16
CA GLY A 122 -6.44 12.62 0.20
C GLY A 122 -7.30 11.37 0.31
N PHE A 123 -7.41 10.86 1.54
CA PHE A 123 -8.23 9.69 1.83
C PHE A 123 -9.72 10.04 1.87
N GLY A 124 -10.51 9.27 1.11
CA GLY A 124 -11.95 9.19 1.27
C GLY A 124 -12.34 7.80 1.80
N GLY A 125 -12.96 7.76 2.96
CA GLY A 125 -13.39 6.54 3.64
C GLY A 125 -14.48 5.75 2.93
N ALA A 126 -14.91 4.64 3.53
CA ALA A 126 -15.98 3.80 3.00
C ALA A 126 -17.34 4.50 3.04
N CYS A 127 -18.15 4.36 1.98
CA CYS A 127 -19.56 4.77 1.99
C CYS A 127 -20.40 3.94 0.98
N PRO A 128 -20.50 2.62 1.15
CA PRO A 128 -21.23 1.76 0.23
C PRO A 128 -22.75 2.09 0.25
N PRO A 129 -23.54 1.65 -0.75
CA PRO A 129 -25.00 1.79 -0.70
C PRO A 129 -25.58 1.09 0.53
N LYS A 130 -26.69 1.63 1.08
CA LYS A 130 -27.36 1.02 2.24
C LYS A 130 -28.03 -0.29 1.82
N GLY A 131 -27.83 -1.35 2.61
CA GLY A 131 -28.42 -2.66 2.38
C GLY A 131 -27.73 -3.49 1.28
N ASP A 132 -26.63 -3.00 0.70
CA ASP A 132 -25.81 -3.80 -0.20
C ASP A 132 -24.96 -4.82 0.58
N LYS A 133 -24.39 -5.79 -0.14
CA LYS A 133 -23.38 -6.68 0.44
C LYS A 133 -22.20 -5.85 0.97
N PRO A 134 -21.44 -6.32 1.98
CA PRO A 134 -20.20 -5.65 2.36
C PRO A 134 -19.22 -5.54 1.19
N HIS A 135 -18.70 -4.33 0.95
CA HIS A 135 -17.69 -4.06 -0.06
C HIS A 135 -16.29 -4.38 0.47
N ARG A 136 -15.37 -4.73 -0.43
CA ARG A 136 -13.94 -4.86 -0.14
C ARG A 136 -13.25 -3.51 -0.30
N TYR A 137 -12.38 -3.20 0.63
CA TYR A 137 -11.47 -2.05 0.56
C TYR A 137 -10.05 -2.59 0.54
N MET A 138 -9.41 -2.53 -0.62
CA MET A 138 -8.09 -3.10 -0.88
C MET A 138 -7.02 -2.05 -0.64
N PHE A 139 -6.38 -2.09 0.52
CA PHE A 139 -5.21 -1.28 0.83
C PHE A 139 -3.98 -1.96 0.25
N THR A 140 -3.32 -1.36 -0.72
CA THR A 140 -2.16 -1.95 -1.39
C THR A 140 -0.96 -1.02 -1.30
N VAL A 141 0.16 -1.55 -0.83
CA VAL A 141 1.48 -0.93 -0.96
C VAL A 141 2.19 -1.51 -2.18
N HIS A 142 2.83 -0.64 -2.95
CA HIS A 142 3.63 -0.98 -4.11
C HIS A 142 5.07 -0.54 -3.84
N ALA A 143 6.03 -1.43 -4.05
CA ALA A 143 7.45 -1.12 -4.08
C ALA A 143 7.87 -0.82 -5.52
N LEU A 144 8.51 0.33 -5.76
CA LEU A 144 8.82 0.83 -7.10
C LEU A 144 10.33 0.86 -7.38
N ASP A 145 10.71 0.63 -8.64
CA ASP A 145 12.10 0.66 -9.12
C ASP A 145 12.62 2.06 -9.48
N VAL A 146 11.75 3.07 -9.35
CA VAL A 146 12.04 4.49 -9.53
C VAL A 146 11.85 5.24 -8.21
N ASP A 147 12.65 6.28 -8.01
CA ASP A 147 12.57 7.17 -6.85
C ASP A 147 11.38 8.13 -6.96
N HIS A 148 11.01 8.51 -8.19
CA HIS A 148 9.94 9.47 -8.44
C HIS A 148 9.15 9.15 -9.71
N LEU A 149 7.82 9.10 -9.58
CA LEU A 149 6.88 9.16 -10.69
C LEU A 149 6.65 10.61 -11.10
N ASP A 150 6.85 10.94 -12.38
CA ASP A 150 6.63 12.27 -12.93
C ASP A 150 5.13 12.57 -13.12
N LEU A 151 4.43 12.74 -11.99
CA LEU A 151 2.99 12.98 -11.88
C LEU A 151 2.73 14.05 -10.81
N ASP A 152 1.63 14.79 -10.97
CA ASP A 152 1.19 15.80 -10.02
C ASP A 152 -0.06 15.35 -9.23
N ALA A 153 -0.53 16.21 -8.32
CA ALA A 153 -1.71 15.95 -7.50
C ALA A 153 -3.02 15.82 -8.31
N LYS A 154 -3.03 16.15 -9.60
CA LYS A 154 -4.20 16.06 -10.49
C LYS A 154 -4.20 14.78 -11.32
N ALA A 155 -3.13 13.98 -11.26
CA ALA A 155 -3.07 12.70 -11.93
C ALA A 155 -4.23 11.79 -11.50
N SER A 156 -4.96 11.24 -12.48
CA SER A 156 -6.06 10.33 -12.20
C SER A 156 -5.55 9.03 -11.58
N PRO A 157 -6.36 8.35 -10.74
CA PRO A 157 -5.98 7.06 -10.19
C PRO A 157 -5.62 6.02 -11.28
N ALA A 158 -6.28 6.06 -12.43
CA ALA A 158 -5.96 5.19 -13.57
C ALA A 158 -4.59 5.49 -14.18
N LEU A 159 -4.20 6.76 -14.31
CA LEU A 159 -2.87 7.14 -14.79
C LEU A 159 -1.79 6.74 -13.79
N VAL A 160 -2.02 6.97 -12.49
CA VAL A 160 -1.11 6.49 -11.44
C VAL A 160 -1.01 4.96 -11.52
N GLY A 161 -2.13 4.25 -11.61
CA GLY A 161 -2.17 2.80 -11.75
C GLY A 161 -1.40 2.27 -12.97
N TYR A 162 -1.45 2.98 -14.10
CA TYR A 162 -0.63 2.66 -15.27
C TYR A 162 0.88 2.75 -14.94
N MET A 163 1.31 3.84 -14.32
CA MET A 163 2.70 4.02 -13.91
C MET A 163 3.15 2.99 -12.86
N LEU A 164 2.28 2.64 -11.90
CA LEU A 164 2.56 1.58 -10.94
C LEU A 164 2.74 0.22 -11.63
N GLY A 165 1.94 -0.08 -12.64
CA GLY A 165 2.06 -1.31 -13.44
C GLY A 165 3.40 -1.42 -14.18
N MET A 166 4.00 -0.29 -14.58
CA MET A 166 5.29 -0.25 -15.26
C MET A 166 6.49 -0.38 -14.31
N HIS A 167 6.35 0.07 -13.06
CA HIS A 167 7.47 0.26 -12.13
C HIS A 167 7.44 -0.63 -10.88
N SER A 168 6.36 -1.40 -10.67
CA SER A 168 6.22 -2.22 -9.46
C SER A 168 7.17 -3.42 -9.48
N LEU A 169 8.04 -3.49 -8.46
CA LEU A 169 8.88 -4.65 -8.14
C LEU A 169 8.12 -5.71 -7.32
N GLY A 170 7.05 -5.29 -6.65
CA GLY A 170 6.25 -6.12 -5.77
C GLY A 170 5.16 -5.31 -5.09
N LYS A 171 4.14 -6.01 -4.59
CA LYS A 171 3.02 -5.41 -3.86
C LYS A 171 2.55 -6.29 -2.72
N ALA A 172 2.00 -5.66 -1.70
CA ALA A 172 1.32 -6.34 -0.60
C ALA A 172 -0.05 -5.68 -0.38
N THR A 173 -1.09 -6.49 -0.20
CA THR A 173 -2.47 -6.02 -0.09
C THR A 173 -3.11 -6.51 1.20
N LEU A 174 -3.71 -5.58 1.94
CA LEU A 174 -4.60 -5.83 3.06
C LEU A 174 -6.04 -5.54 2.63
N VAL A 175 -6.94 -6.49 2.85
CA VAL A 175 -8.37 -6.34 2.53
C VAL A 175 -9.17 -6.15 3.80
N SER A 176 -9.95 -5.08 3.86
CA SER A 176 -10.92 -4.83 4.92
C SER A 176 -12.31 -4.70 4.32
N TYR A 177 -13.34 -5.14 5.06
CA TYR A 177 -14.72 -5.09 4.60
C TYR A 177 -15.51 -3.99 5.30
N TYR A 178 -16.50 -3.42 4.62
CA TYR A 178 -17.48 -2.51 5.22
C TYR A 178 -18.85 -2.62 4.56
N GLY A 179 -19.91 -2.53 5.35
CA GLY A 179 -21.30 -2.49 4.89
C GLY A 179 -22.16 -1.66 5.85
N ARG A 180 -23.33 -1.20 5.40
CA ARG A 180 -24.25 -0.38 6.20
C ARG A 180 -25.71 -0.55 5.80
#